data_AF-A0A6A7AIY8-F1
#
_entry.id   AF-A0A6A7AIY8-F1
#
_cell.length_a   1.000
_cell.length_b   1.000
_cell.length_c   1.000
_cell.angle_alpha   90.00
_cell.angle_beta   90.00
_cell.angle_gamma   90.00
#
_symmetry.space_group_name_H-M   'P 1'
#
loop_
_entity.id
_entity.type
_entity.pdbx_description
1 polymer ?
#
loop_
_entity_poly.entity_id
_entity_poly.type
_entity_poly.pdbx_seq_one_letter_code
_entity_poly.pdbx_strand_id
1 'polypeptide(L)'
;MKLIVAGATGFVGGEVLYAALQHPSVTGVVSLSRRAVLDPRVINHAKWEGIVLDNFETYPPDAMARMKDAVGCIWAIGGLAPKFSDYASVHRANVVYPVAAARKFAEELAPDLGPNRRFRFVYTSGALAERDQQKQLWTMRDSRLIKPKTA
;
A
#
# COMPACT_ATOMS: atom_id res chain seq x y z
N MET A 1 6.63 -17.13 -1.77
CA MET A 1 5.84 -16.09 -2.46
C MET A 1 6.44 -14.73 -2.18
N LYS A 2 6.39 -13.83 -3.17
CA LYS A 2 6.88 -12.46 -3.06
C LYS A 2 5.72 -11.48 -2.82
N LEU A 3 5.87 -10.55 -1.87
CA LEU A 3 4.82 -9.60 -1.50
C LEU A 3 5.32 -8.16 -1.61
N ILE A 4 4.40 -7.24 -1.89
CA ILE A 4 4.63 -5.79 -1.77
C ILE A 4 3.96 -5.30 -0.49
N VAL A 5 4.66 -4.48 0.30
CA VAL A 5 4.09 -3.81 1.48
C VAL A 5 4.27 -2.30 1.34
N ALA A 6 3.18 -1.59 1.06
CA ALA A 6 3.21 -0.14 0.94
C ALA A 6 2.89 0.52 2.30
N GLY A 7 3.68 1.52 2.69
CA GLY A 7 3.51 2.21 3.98
C GLY A 7 4.29 1.59 5.13
N ALA A 8 5.41 0.91 4.84
CA ALA A 8 6.23 0.19 5.82
C ALA A 8 6.81 1.05 6.97
N THR A 9 6.88 2.37 6.81
CA THR A 9 7.33 3.28 7.87
C THR A 9 6.22 3.65 8.86
N GLY A 10 4.97 3.25 8.61
CA GLY A 10 3.83 3.51 9.48
C GLY A 10 3.62 2.39 10.51
N PHE A 11 2.79 2.64 11.52
CA PHE A 11 2.50 1.67 12.59
C PHE A 11 2.02 0.32 12.07
N VAL A 12 0.96 0.30 11.25
CA VAL A 12 0.41 -0.95 10.70
C VAL A 12 1.35 -1.56 9.65
N GLY A 13 1.87 -0.73 8.74
CA GLY A 13 2.72 -1.22 7.65
C GLY A 13 4.05 -1.82 8.13
N GLY A 14 4.62 -1.27 9.20
CA GLY A 14 5.85 -1.80 9.82
C GLY A 14 5.63 -3.19 10.41
N GLU A 15 4.56 -3.39 11.17
CA GLU A 15 4.23 -4.71 11.74
C GLU A 15 3.83 -5.72 10.65
N VAL A 16 3.11 -5.30 9.61
CA VAL A 16 2.81 -6.14 8.45
C VAL A 16 4.10 -6.58 7.75
N LEU A 17 5.04 -5.66 7.53
CA LEU A 17 6.33 -5.97 6.93
C LEU A 17 7.10 -6.98 7.79
N TYR A 18 7.23 -6.71 9.08
CA TYR A 18 7.91 -7.60 10.01
C TYR A 18 7.29 -9.00 10.02
N ALA A 19 5.95 -9.10 10.16
CA ALA A 19 5.24 -10.37 10.14
C ALA A 19 5.39 -11.12 8.81
N ALA A 20 5.34 -10.41 7.68
CA ALA A 20 5.54 -11.00 6.35
C ALA A 20 6.93 -11.64 6.22
N LEU A 21 7.98 -11.01 6.76
CA LEU A 21 9.35 -11.52 6.70
C LEU A 21 9.56 -12.81 7.51
N GLN A 22 8.85 -12.94 8.64
CA GLN A 22 8.86 -14.13 9.49
C GLN A 22 8.05 -15.30 8.90
N HIS A 23 7.13 -15.03 7.97
CA HIS A 23 6.26 -16.08 7.43
C HIS A 23 7.05 -17.06 6.54
N PRO A 24 6.98 -18.39 6.78
CA PRO A 24 7.83 -19.37 6.10
C PRO A 24 7.55 -19.46 4.60
N SER A 25 6.30 -19.27 4.17
CA SER A 25 5.95 -19.27 2.74
C SER A 25 6.36 -17.98 2.01
N VAL A 26 6.71 -16.91 2.72
CA VAL A 26 7.17 -15.66 2.11
C VAL A 26 8.66 -15.77 1.86
N THR A 27 9.03 -15.59 0.60
CA THR A 27 10.39 -15.75 0.08
C THR A 27 11.02 -14.42 -0.28
N GLY A 28 10.22 -13.35 -0.41
CA GLY A 28 10.68 -11.99 -0.66
C GLY A 28 9.62 -10.96 -0.30
N VAL A 29 10.04 -9.80 0.19
CA VAL A 29 9.15 -8.67 0.46
C VAL A 29 9.78 -7.39 -0.07
N VAL A 30 9.04 -6.66 -0.89
CA VAL A 30 9.41 -5.33 -1.36
C VAL A 30 8.58 -4.30 -0.61
N SER A 31 9.23 -3.41 0.14
CA SER A 31 8.50 -2.34 0.84
C SER A 31 8.52 -1.05 0.03
N LEU A 32 7.35 -0.39 -0.08
CA LEU A 32 7.22 0.93 -0.69
C LEU A 32 6.98 1.99 0.39
N SER A 33 7.75 3.08 0.36
CA SER A 33 7.65 4.15 1.35
C SER A 33 8.22 5.46 0.81
N ARG A 34 7.86 6.60 1.42
CA ARG A 34 8.41 7.92 1.04
C ARG A 34 9.76 8.22 1.72
N ARG A 35 10.17 7.37 2.65
CA ARG A 35 11.37 7.53 3.49
C ARG A 35 11.96 6.15 3.72
N ALA A 36 13.27 6.08 3.93
CA ALA A 36 13.93 4.81 4.24
C ALA A 36 13.29 4.12 5.46
N VAL A 37 13.16 2.80 5.39
CA VAL A 37 12.76 1.98 6.54
C VAL A 37 13.98 1.77 7.41
N LEU A 38 13.91 2.23 8.66
CA LEU A 38 15.01 2.20 9.63
C LEU A 38 14.77 1.19 10.76
N ASP A 39 13.76 0.34 10.63
CA ASP A 39 13.43 -0.67 11.63
C ASP A 39 14.58 -1.71 11.73
N PRO A 40 15.24 -1.85 12.90
CA PRO A 40 16.36 -2.78 13.05
C PRO A 40 15.96 -4.24 12.87
N ARG A 41 14.66 -4.56 13.01
CA ARG A 41 14.12 -5.91 12.74
C ARG A 41 14.10 -6.25 11.25
N VAL A 42 14.23 -5.24 10.38
CA VAL A 42 14.03 -5.33 8.93
C VAL A 42 15.28 -5.00 8.14
N ILE A 43 16.06 -3.99 8.55
CA ILE A 43 17.08 -3.33 7.71
C ILE A 43 18.16 -4.25 7.10
N ASN A 44 18.40 -5.41 7.72
CA ASN A 44 19.38 -6.42 7.27
C ASN A 44 18.74 -7.77 6.91
N HIS A 45 17.42 -7.81 6.73
CA HIS A 45 16.71 -9.07 6.51
C HIS A 45 16.92 -9.57 5.07
N ALA A 46 17.44 -10.79 4.90
CA ALA A 46 17.81 -11.34 3.58
C ALA A 46 16.66 -11.44 2.57
N LYS A 47 15.41 -11.55 3.04
CA LYS A 47 14.20 -11.57 2.19
C LYS A 47 13.68 -10.18 1.83
N TRP A 48 14.25 -9.10 2.35
CA TRP A 48 13.68 -7.77 2.27
C TRP A 48 14.43 -6.87 1.29
N GLU A 49 13.67 -6.04 0.60
CA GLU A 49 14.17 -4.96 -0.22
C GLU A 49 13.30 -3.69 -0.07
N GLY A 50 13.94 -2.55 0.14
CA GLY A 50 13.27 -1.24 0.27
C GLY A 50 13.31 -0.42 -1.02
N ILE A 51 12.16 0.14 -1.41
CA ILE A 51 12.03 1.15 -2.46
C ILE A 51 11.49 2.44 -1.84
N VAL A 52 12.23 3.53 -2.05
CA VAL A 52 11.82 4.88 -1.67
C VAL A 52 11.20 5.55 -2.89
N LEU A 53 9.95 5.97 -2.78
CA LEU A 53 9.19 6.66 -3.82
C LEU A 53 8.58 7.93 -3.22
N ASP A 54 8.85 9.08 -3.83
CA ASP A 54 8.22 10.35 -3.43
C ASP A 54 6.75 10.43 -3.83
N ASN A 55 6.41 9.76 -4.94
CA ASN A 55 5.09 9.73 -5.54
C ASN A 55 4.67 8.29 -5.87
N PHE A 56 3.43 7.92 -5.51
CA PHE A 56 2.87 6.59 -5.79
C PHE A 56 1.91 6.57 -6.98
N GLU A 57 1.80 7.68 -7.72
CA GLU A 57 1.05 7.72 -8.99
C GLU A 57 1.90 7.25 -10.17
N THR A 58 3.22 7.31 -10.03
CA THR A 58 4.19 7.00 -11.07
C THR A 58 5.26 6.07 -10.51
N TYR A 59 5.60 5.05 -11.28
CA TYR A 59 6.59 4.05 -10.88
C TYR A 59 7.73 4.05 -11.90
N PRO A 60 8.96 4.36 -11.47
CA PRO A 60 10.14 4.18 -12.31
C PRO A 60 10.28 2.72 -12.80
N PRO A 61 10.84 2.48 -14.00
CA PRO A 61 10.99 1.13 -14.53
C PRO A 61 11.79 0.20 -13.62
N ASP A 62 12.82 0.71 -12.92
CA ASP A 62 13.61 -0.06 -11.96
C ASP A 62 12.77 -0.49 -10.75
N ALA A 63 11.89 0.39 -10.25
CA ALA A 63 10.97 0.05 -9.16
C ALA A 63 9.99 -1.06 -9.58
N MET A 64 9.45 -0.99 -10.80
CA MET A 64 8.58 -2.03 -11.34
C MET A 64 9.31 -3.36 -11.52
N ALA A 65 10.53 -3.34 -12.06
CA ALA A 65 11.36 -4.54 -12.20
C ALA A 65 11.63 -5.24 -10.86
N ARG A 66 11.91 -4.46 -9.81
CA ARG A 66 12.13 -4.98 -8.45
C ARG A 66 10.86 -5.57 -7.84
N MET A 67 9.68 -5.14 -8.28
CA MET A 67 8.39 -5.69 -7.86
C MET A 67 7.90 -6.89 -8.70
N LYS A 68 8.62 -7.26 -9.76
CA LYS A 68 8.28 -8.41 -10.60
C LYS A 68 8.11 -9.69 -9.78
N ASP A 69 7.21 -10.56 -10.22
CA ASP A 69 6.78 -11.82 -9.58
C ASP A 69 6.06 -11.66 -8.24
N ALA A 70 5.84 -10.43 -7.77
CA ALA A 70 5.03 -10.18 -6.59
C ALA A 70 3.59 -10.67 -6.81
N VAL A 71 3.09 -11.43 -5.85
CA VAL A 71 1.79 -12.10 -5.97
C VAL A 71 0.65 -11.25 -5.42
N GLY A 72 1.00 -10.15 -4.75
CA GLY A 72 0.06 -9.23 -4.15
C GLY A 72 0.74 -8.07 -3.44
N CYS A 73 -0.08 -7.08 -3.12
CA CYS A 73 0.28 -5.87 -2.41
C CYS A 73 -0.62 -5.73 -1.17
N ILE A 74 -0.01 -5.46 -0.02
CA ILE A 74 -0.71 -4.98 1.17
C ILE A 74 -0.48 -3.47 1.24
N TRP A 75 -1.57 -2.72 1.07
CA TRP A 75 -1.54 -1.27 1.01
C TRP A 75 -1.93 -0.66 2.35
N ALA A 76 -0.94 -0.20 3.09
CA ALA A 76 -1.08 0.46 4.39
C ALA A 76 -0.71 1.96 4.35
N ILE A 77 -0.71 2.58 3.16
CA ILE A 77 -0.61 4.03 3.02
C ILE A 77 -1.99 4.65 3.16
N GLY A 78 -2.13 5.56 4.12
CA GLY A 78 -3.36 6.29 4.38
C GLY A 78 -3.33 6.90 5.78
N GLY A 79 -4.45 7.50 6.18
CA GLY A 79 -4.57 8.06 7.52
C GLY A 79 -5.84 8.86 7.71
N LEU A 80 -6.11 9.20 8.97
CA LEU A 80 -7.21 10.07 9.36
C LEU A 80 -6.92 11.51 8.92
N ALA A 81 -7.96 12.24 8.51
CA ALA A 81 -7.85 13.61 8.01
C ALA A 81 -7.04 14.56 8.93
N PRO A 82 -7.17 14.53 10.28
CA PRO A 82 -6.37 15.38 11.17
C PRO A 82 -4.86 15.12 11.14
N LYS A 83 -4.39 14.03 10.52
CA LYS A 83 -2.96 13.72 10.38
C LYS A 83 -2.32 14.37 9.15
N PHE A 84 -3.07 15.16 8.39
CA PHE A 84 -2.61 15.83 7.18
C PHE A 84 -2.80 17.34 7.31
N SER A 85 -1.97 18.10 6.60
CA SER A 85 -2.01 19.56 6.53
C SER A 85 -3.27 20.09 5.85
N ASP A 86 -3.80 19.36 4.88
CA ASP A 86 -4.85 19.81 3.98
C ASP A 86 -5.62 18.61 3.40
N TYR A 87 -6.87 18.87 2.98
CA TYR A 87 -7.75 17.84 2.44
C TYR A 87 -7.21 17.19 1.15
N ALA A 88 -6.51 17.92 0.30
CA ALA A 88 -5.97 17.38 -0.95
C ALA A 88 -4.92 16.30 -0.65
N SER A 89 -4.08 16.51 0.37
CA SER A 89 -3.13 15.50 0.87
C SER A 89 -3.84 14.27 1.45
N VAL A 90 -4.94 14.45 2.20
CA VAL A 90 -5.74 13.31 2.71
C VAL A 90 -6.31 12.51 1.54
N HIS A 91 -6.91 13.19 0.56
CA HIS A 91 -7.52 12.58 -0.62
C HIS A 91 -6.48 11.86 -1.46
N ARG A 92 -5.32 12.48 -1.68
CA ARG A 92 -4.23 11.88 -2.43
C ARG A 92 -3.75 10.59 -1.79
N ALA A 93 -3.52 10.58 -0.47
CA ALA A 93 -3.05 9.40 0.25
C ALA A 93 -4.09 8.28 0.34
N ASN A 94 -5.37 8.62 0.57
CA ASN A 94 -6.41 7.62 0.83
C ASN A 94 -7.17 7.14 -0.42
N VAL A 95 -7.13 7.91 -1.52
CA VAL A 95 -7.89 7.64 -2.75
C VAL A 95 -6.98 7.55 -3.97
N VAL A 96 -6.22 8.61 -4.27
CA VAL A 96 -5.47 8.70 -5.54
C VAL A 96 -4.36 7.65 -5.61
N TYR A 97 -3.50 7.59 -4.60
CA TYR A 97 -2.39 6.63 -4.55
C TYR A 97 -2.81 5.16 -4.59
N PRO A 98 -3.75 4.67 -3.76
CA PRO A 98 -4.14 3.27 -3.83
C PRO A 98 -4.77 2.90 -5.18
N VAL A 99 -5.55 3.80 -5.79
CA VAL A 99 -6.16 3.55 -7.10
C VAL A 99 -5.10 3.52 -8.20
N ALA A 100 -4.17 4.49 -8.21
CA ALA A 100 -3.08 4.52 -9.19
C ALA A 100 -2.18 3.29 -9.08
N ALA A 101 -1.81 2.91 -7.86
CA ALA A 101 -1.03 1.70 -7.59
C ALA A 101 -1.76 0.43 -8.05
N ALA A 102 -3.04 0.28 -7.67
CA ALA A 102 -3.84 -0.88 -8.04
C ALA A 102 -3.98 -1.03 -9.57
N ARG A 103 -4.20 0.08 -10.29
CA ARG A 103 -4.24 0.09 -11.76
C ARG A 103 -2.90 -0.33 -12.36
N LYS A 104 -1.81 0.32 -11.94
CA LYS A 104 -0.47 0.03 -12.44
C LYS A 104 -0.06 -1.43 -12.21
N PHE A 105 -0.36 -1.96 -11.02
CA PHE A 105 -0.04 -3.35 -10.68
C PHE A 105 -0.93 -4.35 -11.43
N ALA A 106 -2.19 -4.00 -11.69
CA ALA A 106 -3.06 -4.81 -12.54
C ALA A 106 -2.58 -4.83 -14.00
N GLU A 107 -2.04 -3.73 -14.50
CA GLU A 107 -1.53 -3.61 -15.87
C GLU A 107 -0.18 -4.31 -16.06
N GLU A 108 0.74 -4.19 -15.09
CA GLU A 108 2.14 -4.62 -15.30
C GLU A 108 2.57 -5.83 -14.46
N LEU A 109 1.97 -6.08 -13.29
CA LEU A 109 2.38 -7.20 -12.42
C LEU A 109 1.43 -8.39 -12.50
N ALA A 110 0.13 -8.16 -12.68
CA ALA A 110 -0.84 -9.24 -12.75
C ALA A 110 -0.64 -10.17 -13.96
N PRO A 111 -0.32 -9.68 -15.18
CA PRO A 111 -0.09 -10.55 -16.33
C PRO A 111 1.09 -11.52 -16.15
N ASP A 112 2.14 -11.08 -15.45
CA ASP A 112 3.37 -11.86 -15.22
C ASP A 112 3.14 -13.11 -14.36
N LEU A 113 2.03 -13.19 -13.63
CA LEU A 113 1.73 -14.34 -12.76
C LEU A 113 1.23 -15.57 -13.54
N GLY A 114 0.87 -15.41 -14.82
CA GLY A 114 0.32 -16.45 -15.67
C GLY A 114 -1.18 -16.70 -15.45
N PRO A 115 -1.82 -17.53 -16.32
CA PRO A 115 -3.28 -17.60 -16.46
C PRO A 115 -4.03 -18.12 -15.22
N ASN A 116 -3.37 -18.92 -14.37
CA ASN A 116 -3.99 -19.55 -13.20
C ASN A 116 -3.76 -18.80 -11.89
N ARG A 117 -3.14 -17.61 -11.94
CA ARG A 117 -2.79 -16.84 -10.76
C ARG A 117 -3.36 -15.44 -10.86
N ARG A 118 -3.73 -14.88 -9.71
CA ARG A 118 -4.29 -13.53 -9.59
C ARG A 118 -3.43 -12.71 -8.66
N PHE A 119 -3.12 -11.49 -9.08
CA PHE A 119 -2.52 -10.51 -8.19
C PHE A 119 -3.54 -10.07 -7.15
N ARG A 120 -3.17 -10.10 -5.87
CA ARG A 120 -4.07 -9.71 -4.76
C ARG A 120 -3.70 -8.33 -4.23
N PHE A 121 -4.59 -7.36 -4.35
CA PHE A 121 -4.42 -6.04 -3.77
C PHE A 121 -5.28 -5.91 -2.50
N VAL A 122 -4.64 -5.83 -1.33
CA VAL A 122 -5.30 -5.69 -0.03
C VAL A 122 -5.22 -4.24 0.42
N TYR A 123 -6.33 -3.52 0.36
CA TYR A 123 -6.42 -2.13 0.84
C TYR A 123 -6.78 -2.08 2.33
N THR A 124 -5.88 -1.55 3.16
CA THR A 124 -6.11 -1.41 4.60
C THR A 124 -6.86 -0.11 4.89
N SER A 125 -8.19 -0.19 4.99
CA SER A 125 -9.04 0.94 5.36
C SER A 125 -9.19 1.10 6.88
N GLY A 126 -9.45 2.32 7.34
CA GLY A 126 -9.94 2.57 8.68
C GLY A 126 -11.32 1.96 8.94
N ALA A 127 -11.55 1.58 10.19
CA ALA A 127 -12.86 1.15 10.67
C ALA A 127 -13.90 2.27 10.49
N LEU A 128 -15.17 1.90 10.34
CA LEU A 128 -16.30 2.83 10.16
C LEU A 128 -16.22 3.72 8.90
N ALA A 129 -15.40 3.34 7.93
CA ALA A 129 -15.39 3.94 6.60
C ALA A 129 -16.82 3.90 6.02
N GLU A 130 -17.29 5.05 5.59
CA GLU A 130 -18.62 5.20 5.01
C GLU A 130 -18.52 5.12 3.50
N ARG A 131 -19.44 4.38 2.87
CA ARG A 131 -19.49 4.21 1.41
C ARG A 131 -20.31 5.32 0.78
N ASP A 132 -21.39 5.73 1.43
CA ASP A 132 -22.18 6.88 1.01
C ASP A 132 -21.44 8.19 1.35
N GLN A 133 -20.72 8.72 0.37
CA GLN A 133 -19.94 9.96 0.54
C GLN A 133 -20.82 11.20 0.78
N GLN A 134 -22.15 11.10 0.65
CA GLN A 134 -23.09 12.20 0.90
C GLN A 134 -23.72 12.14 2.31
N LYS A 135 -23.49 11.06 3.05
CA LYS A 135 -24.09 10.86 4.37
C LYS A 135 -23.61 11.90 5.38
N GLN A 136 -24.54 12.44 6.16
CA GLN A 136 -24.22 13.33 7.27
C GLN A 136 -23.74 12.50 8.46
N LEU A 137 -22.50 12.73 8.89
CA LEU A 137 -21.87 12.00 9.99
C LEU A 137 -21.55 12.95 11.14
N TRP A 138 -21.88 12.52 12.36
CA TRP A 138 -21.67 13.30 13.58
C TRP A 138 -20.23 13.24 14.08
N THR A 139 -19.48 12.18 13.73
CA THR A 139 -18.11 11.96 14.20
C THR A 139 -17.19 11.54 13.06
N MET A 140 -15.97 12.07 13.07
CA MET A 140 -14.88 11.75 12.12
C MET A 140 -15.30 11.83 10.64
N ARG A 141 -16.19 12.77 10.30
CA ARG A 141 -16.81 12.89 8.97
C ARG A 141 -15.77 12.83 7.85
N ASP A 142 -14.77 13.70 7.89
CA ASP A 142 -13.78 13.84 6.81
C ASP A 142 -12.87 12.62 6.65
N SER A 143 -12.71 11.82 7.72
CA SER A 143 -11.94 10.56 7.66
C SER A 143 -12.77 9.37 7.20
N ARG A 144 -14.09 9.44 7.39
CA ARG A 144 -15.03 8.36 7.06
C ARG A 144 -15.58 8.50 5.64
N LEU A 145 -15.74 9.73 5.15
CA LEU A 145 -16.19 10.09 3.80
C LEU A 145 -15.01 10.37 2.85
N ILE A 146 -13.95 9.55 2.92
CA ILE A 146 -12.82 9.65 2.00
C ILE A 146 -12.40 8.27 1.51
N LYS A 147 -13.22 7.71 0.63
CA LYS A 147 -13.00 6.37 0.08
C LYS A 147 -13.02 6.38 -1.45
N PRO A 148 -12.13 5.60 -2.08
CA PRO A 148 -12.18 5.43 -3.53
C PRO A 148 -13.54 4.84 -3.92
N LYS A 149 -14.15 5.39 -4.97
CA LYS A 149 -15.33 4.77 -5.58
C LYS A 149 -14.87 3.46 -6.21
N THR A 150 -15.41 2.35 -5.74
CA THR A 150 -15.30 1.07 -6.44
C THR A 150 -16.19 1.16 -7.68
N ALA A 151 -15.62 0.94 -8.86
CA ALA A 151 -16.38 0.80 -10.10
C ALA A 151 -17.27 -0.45 -10.06
#